data_AF-A0A5P1E076-F1
#
_entry.id   AF-A0A5P1E076-F1
#
_cell.length_a   1.000
_cell.length_b   1.000
_cell.length_c   1.000
_cell.angle_alpha   90.00
_cell.angle_beta   90.00
_cell.angle_gamma   90.00
#
_symmetry.space_group_name_H-M   'P 1'
#
loop_
_entity.id
_entity.type
_entity.pdbx_description
1 polymer ?
#
loop_
_entity_poly.entity_id
_entity_poly.type
_entity_poly.pdbx_seq_one_letter_code
_entity_poly.pdbx_strand_id
1 'polypeptide(L)'
;MNALEFGDFDVFLANSGKECLSHLKEVLEIWRSADAVCFDVDSTVCVDEGIDELADFCGAGKAVAEWTAKAMSGSVPFEDALAARLSLFNPSLSQLQDFLEKRPPRY
;
A
#
# COMPACT_ATOMS: atom_id res chain seq x y z
N MET A 1 -16.30 20.07 15.56
CA MET A 1 -15.03 19.33 15.38
C MET A 1 -14.00 20.06 16.21
N ASN A 2 -13.30 19.37 17.10
CA ASN A 2 -12.17 19.97 17.83
C ASN A 2 -10.91 19.48 17.13
N ALA A 3 -10.21 20.39 16.47
CA ALA A 3 -8.86 20.13 15.99
C ALA A 3 -7.92 20.16 17.20
N LEU A 4 -7.05 19.15 17.30
CA LEU A 4 -5.90 19.17 18.18
C LEU A 4 -4.69 19.38 17.27
N GLU A 5 -4.27 20.63 17.12
CA GLU A 5 -3.07 20.97 16.33
C GLU A 5 -1.83 20.46 17.06
N PHE A 6 -1.08 19.57 16.42
CA PHE A 6 0.20 19.06 16.93
C PHE A 6 1.19 18.83 15.77
N GLY A 7 1.79 19.91 15.25
CA GLY A 7 2.74 19.85 14.13
C GLY A 7 2.06 19.59 12.77
N ASP A 8 2.85 19.30 11.72
CA ASP A 8 2.40 19.16 10.32
C ASP A 8 1.36 18.04 10.04
N PHE A 9 0.90 17.31 11.07
CA PHE A 9 -0.12 16.27 10.94
C PHE A 9 -1.33 16.59 11.82
N ASP A 10 -2.35 17.19 11.22
CA ASP A 10 -3.65 17.39 11.86
C ASP A 10 -4.45 16.08 11.89
N VAL A 11 -4.61 15.50 13.08
CA VAL A 11 -5.53 14.37 13.30
C VAL A 11 -6.91 14.90 13.63
N PHE A 12 -7.85 14.80 12.69
CA PHE A 12 -9.24 15.23 12.87
C PHE A 12 -10.06 14.18 13.62
N LEU A 13 -10.58 14.55 14.79
CA LEU A 13 -11.42 13.67 15.59
C LEU A 13 -12.90 13.92 15.34
N ALA A 14 -13.58 12.90 14.82
CA ALA A 14 -15.04 12.83 14.83
C ALA A 14 -15.53 12.57 16.26
N ASN A 15 -16.52 13.35 16.70
CA ASN A 15 -17.00 13.40 18.07
C ASN A 15 -17.64 12.06 18.48
N SER A 16 -16.96 11.24 19.28
CA SER A 16 -17.47 9.95 19.80
C SER A 16 -17.06 9.78 21.27
N GLY A 17 -17.94 9.18 22.09
CA GLY A 17 -18.00 9.27 23.56
C GLY A 17 -16.76 8.93 24.39
N LYS A 18 -16.87 9.06 25.73
CA LYS A 18 -15.75 9.04 26.69
C LYS A 18 -14.81 7.82 26.62
N GLU A 19 -15.29 6.64 26.26
CA GLU A 19 -14.44 5.44 26.05
C GLU A 19 -13.61 5.51 24.76
N CYS A 20 -14.09 6.17 23.71
CA CYS A 20 -13.33 6.37 22.48
C CYS A 20 -12.13 7.30 22.72
N LEU A 21 -12.29 8.27 23.63
CA LEU A 21 -11.24 9.23 24.01
C LEU A 21 -10.10 8.60 24.81
N SER A 22 -10.32 7.53 25.58
CA SER A 22 -9.25 6.86 26.32
C SER A 22 -8.36 6.02 25.39
N HIS A 23 -8.98 5.24 24.49
CA HIS A 23 -8.25 4.44 23.49
C HIS A 23 -7.44 5.32 22.53
N LEU A 24 -7.96 6.49 22.17
CA LEU A 24 -7.25 7.42 21.31
C LEU A 24 -5.97 7.98 21.98
N LYS A 25 -6.02 8.29 23.28
CA LYS A 25 -4.84 8.78 24.00
C LYS A 25 -3.73 7.74 24.02
N GLU A 26 -4.09 6.48 24.25
CA GLU A 26 -3.16 5.35 24.26
C GLU A 26 -2.51 5.14 22.88
N VAL A 27 -3.31 5.16 21.81
CA VAL A 27 -2.80 5.05 20.42
C VAL A 27 -1.84 6.20 20.08
N LEU A 28 -2.18 7.43 20.50
CA LEU A 28 -1.31 8.59 20.27
C LEU A 28 -0.01 8.52 21.09
N GLU A 29 -0.06 8.00 22.31
CA GLU A 29 1.14 7.77 23.12
C GLU A 29 2.05 6.73 22.46
N ILE A 30 1.50 5.60 21.99
CA ILE A 30 2.25 4.59 21.23
C ILE A 30 2.92 5.20 20.01
N TRP A 31 2.18 5.99 19.21
CA TRP A 31 2.73 6.64 18.02
C TRP A 31 3.87 7.60 18.35
N ARG A 32 3.74 8.37 19.45
CA ARG A 32 4.76 9.33 19.90
C ARG A 32 6.00 8.66 20.51
N SER A 33 5.84 7.50 21.13
CA SER A 33 6.93 6.79 21.80
C SER A 33 7.56 5.70 20.94
N ALA A 34 7.10 5.51 19.69
CA ALA A 34 7.66 4.51 18.80
C ALA A 34 9.08 4.89 18.36
N ASP A 35 10.04 4.00 18.59
CA ASP A 35 11.42 4.17 18.11
C ASP A 35 11.55 3.89 16.61
N ALA A 36 10.59 3.15 16.03
CA ALA A 36 10.55 2.80 14.61
C ALA A 36 9.11 2.65 14.12
N VAL A 37 8.88 3.00 12.85
CA VAL A 37 7.60 2.85 12.15
C VAL A 37 7.84 2.09 10.85
N CYS A 38 7.02 1.06 10.59
CA CYS A 38 7.04 0.30 9.36
C CYS A 38 5.88 0.75 8.48
N PHE A 39 6.19 1.13 7.24
CA PHE A 39 5.19 1.46 6.25
C PHE A 39 5.14 0.34 5.21
N ASP A 40 3.93 -0.05 4.85
CA ASP A 40 3.72 -0.76 3.59
C ASP A 40 4.01 0.18 2.42
N VAL A 41 4.24 -0.37 1.23
CA VAL A 41 4.61 0.40 0.04
C VAL A 41 3.38 0.64 -0.84
N ASP A 42 2.85 -0.44 -1.41
CA ASP A 42 1.71 -0.37 -2.33
C ASP A 42 0.46 0.12 -1.56
N SER A 43 -0.28 1.04 -2.17
CA SER A 43 -1.46 1.69 -1.57
C SER A 43 -1.25 2.38 -0.20
N THR A 44 0.00 2.58 0.25
CA THR A 44 0.33 3.24 1.53
C THR A 44 1.33 4.37 1.36
N VAL A 45 2.56 4.08 0.91
CA VAL A 45 3.57 5.09 0.56
C VAL A 45 3.42 5.52 -0.89
N CYS A 46 3.09 4.56 -1.76
CA CYS A 46 2.75 4.80 -3.15
C CYS A 46 1.24 4.72 -3.34
N VAL A 47 0.70 5.53 -4.24
CA VAL A 47 -0.72 5.47 -4.63
C VAL A 47 -1.02 4.24 -5.52
N ASP A 48 0.02 3.71 -6.14
CA ASP A 48 -0.06 2.69 -7.18
C ASP A 48 0.30 1.31 -6.65
N GLU A 49 -0.08 0.28 -7.41
CA GLU A 49 0.25 -1.13 -7.15
C GLU A 49 1.40 -1.54 -8.09
N GLY A 50 2.61 -1.70 -7.55
CA GLY A 50 3.81 -1.80 -8.37
C GLY A 50 3.80 -2.95 -9.40
N ILE A 51 3.25 -4.11 -9.02
CA ILE A 51 3.17 -5.28 -9.92
C ILE A 51 2.14 -5.09 -11.04
N ASP A 52 1.01 -4.44 -10.74
CA ASP A 52 -0.07 -4.22 -11.70
C ASP A 52 0.35 -3.16 -12.73
N GLU A 53 1.05 -2.10 -12.30
CA GLU A 53 1.61 -1.08 -13.18
C GLU A 53 2.71 -1.64 -14.10
N LEU A 54 3.61 -2.46 -13.56
CA LEU A 54 4.65 -3.10 -14.37
C LEU A 54 4.04 -4.07 -15.39
N ALA A 55 3.01 -4.81 -14.99
CA ALA A 55 2.29 -5.72 -15.88
C ALA A 55 1.55 -4.95 -16.98
N ASP A 56 0.89 -3.83 -16.67
CA ASP A 56 0.25 -2.96 -17.65
C ASP A 56 1.27 -2.45 -18.68
N PHE A 57 2.42 -1.95 -18.21
CA PHE A 57 3.51 -1.52 -19.08
C PHE A 57 4.02 -2.63 -20.01
N CYS A 58 4.00 -3.88 -19.54
CA CYS A 58 4.38 -5.06 -20.31
C CYS A 58 3.23 -5.65 -21.17
N GLY A 59 2.04 -5.02 -21.17
CA GLY A 59 0.88 -5.47 -21.95
C GLY A 59 0.07 -6.61 -21.33
N ALA A 60 0.31 -6.95 -20.06
CA ALA A 60 -0.33 -8.04 -19.33
C ALA A 60 -1.23 -7.59 -18.17
N GLY A 61 -1.46 -6.28 -18.01
CA GLY A 61 -2.17 -5.69 -16.87
C GLY A 61 -3.52 -6.36 -16.56
N LYS A 62 -4.33 -6.66 -17.59
CA LYS A 62 -5.64 -7.32 -17.40
C LYS A 62 -5.51 -8.71 -16.76
N ALA A 63 -4.57 -9.53 -17.25
CA ALA A 63 -4.39 -10.89 -16.74
C ALA A 63 -3.88 -10.89 -15.30
N VAL A 64 -2.97 -9.96 -14.98
CA VAL A 64 -2.42 -9.79 -13.62
C VAL A 64 -3.50 -9.28 -12.67
N ALA A 65 -4.28 -8.26 -13.04
CA ALA A 65 -5.36 -7.73 -12.21
C ALA A 65 -6.43 -8.78 -11.87
N GLU A 66 -6.83 -9.61 -12.84
CA GLU A 66 -7.75 -10.73 -12.62
C GLU A 66 -7.19 -11.73 -11.60
N TRP A 67 -5.87 -11.97 -11.63
CA TRP A 67 -5.21 -12.84 -10.67
C TRP A 67 -5.04 -12.20 -9.29
N THR A 68 -4.71 -10.90 -9.22
CA THR A 68 -4.64 -10.12 -7.98
C THR A 68 -5.96 -10.17 -7.23
N ALA A 69 -7.09 -9.93 -7.93
CA ALA A 69 -8.42 -10.04 -7.35
C ALA A 69 -8.73 -11.45 -6.79
N LYS A 70 -8.24 -12.50 -7.46
CA LYS A 70 -8.38 -13.89 -6.99
C LYS A 70 -7.52 -14.17 -5.76
N ALA A 71 -6.28 -13.69 -5.73
CA ALA A 71 -5.35 -13.88 -4.62
C ALA A 71 -5.83 -13.19 -3.33
N MET A 72 -6.41 -12.00 -3.44
CA MET A 72 -6.95 -11.24 -2.29
C MET A 72 -8.15 -11.90 -1.60
N SER A 73 -8.71 -12.98 -2.17
CA SER A 73 -9.72 -13.81 -1.48
C SER A 73 -9.16 -14.62 -0.29
N GLY A 74 -7.84 -14.60 -0.07
CA GLY A 74 -7.17 -15.31 1.02
C GLY A 74 -7.04 -16.83 0.79
N SER A 75 -7.43 -17.32 -0.38
CA SER A 75 -7.47 -18.76 -0.70
C SER A 75 -6.16 -19.30 -1.28
N VAL A 76 -5.16 -18.43 -1.54
CA VAL A 76 -3.90 -18.78 -2.20
C VAL A 76 -2.73 -18.27 -1.35
N PRO A 77 -1.70 -19.09 -1.09
CA PRO A 77 -0.47 -18.63 -0.45
C PRO A 77 0.17 -17.45 -1.20
N PHE A 78 0.77 -16.52 -0.47
CA PHE A 78 1.38 -15.32 -1.06
C PHE A 78 2.43 -15.67 -2.13
N GLU A 79 3.31 -16.63 -1.85
CA GLU A 79 4.38 -17.06 -2.75
C GLU A 79 3.81 -17.59 -4.08
N ASP A 80 2.77 -18.42 -4.02
CA ASP A 80 2.07 -18.96 -5.19
C ASP A 80 1.37 -17.86 -5.98
N ALA A 81 0.73 -16.92 -5.28
CA ALA A 81 0.06 -15.79 -5.92
C ALA A 81 1.06 -14.85 -6.62
N LEU A 82 2.22 -14.60 -6.01
CA LEU A 82 3.27 -13.78 -6.61
C LEU A 82 3.92 -14.48 -7.81
N ALA A 83 4.29 -15.76 -7.67
CA ALA A 83 4.86 -16.54 -8.75
C ALA A 83 3.92 -16.61 -9.96
N ALA A 84 2.62 -16.85 -9.71
CA ALA A 84 1.62 -16.87 -10.76
C ALA A 84 1.51 -15.51 -11.48
N ARG A 85 1.45 -14.39 -10.76
CA ARG A 85 1.42 -13.04 -11.38
C ARG A 85 2.64 -12.77 -12.25
N LEU A 86 3.85 -13.04 -11.74
CA LEU A 86 5.09 -12.85 -12.50
C LEU A 86 5.17 -13.76 -13.73
N SER A 87 4.63 -14.97 -13.66
CA SER A 87 4.63 -15.91 -14.79
C SER A 87 3.77 -15.44 -15.98
N LEU A 88 2.82 -14.52 -15.76
CA LEU A 88 1.94 -14.00 -16.81
C LEU A 88 2.65 -13.08 -17.81
N PHE A 89 3.75 -12.44 -17.39
CA PHE A 89 4.44 -11.44 -18.22
C PHE A 89 5.97 -11.49 -18.17
N ASN A 90 6.55 -12.28 -17.26
CA ASN A 90 7.97 -12.61 -17.17
C ASN A 90 8.91 -11.43 -17.47
N PRO A 91 8.89 -10.38 -16.64
CA PRO A 91 9.60 -9.13 -16.94
C PRO A 91 11.12 -9.34 -16.94
N SER A 92 11.78 -8.74 -17.93
CA SER A 92 13.23 -8.64 -17.95
C SER A 92 13.73 -7.43 -17.15
N LEU A 93 15.00 -7.45 -16.73
CA LEU A 93 15.63 -6.32 -16.05
C LEU A 93 15.56 -5.04 -16.89
N SER A 94 15.73 -5.14 -18.21
CA SER A 94 15.63 -4.00 -19.12
C SER A 94 14.22 -3.41 -19.15
N GLN A 95 13.18 -4.24 -19.16
CA GLN A 95 11.78 -3.76 -19.09
C GLN A 95 11.50 -3.06 -17.76
N LEU A 96 12.05 -3.56 -16.66
CA LEU A 96 11.92 -2.92 -15.36
C LEU A 96 12.61 -1.54 -15.33
N GLN A 97 13.82 -1.44 -15.88
CA GLN A 97 14.55 -0.17 -15.99
C GLN A 97 13.78 0.83 -16.86
N ASP A 98 13.34 0.40 -18.04
CA ASP A 98 12.49 1.19 -18.94
C ASP A 98 11.22 1.68 -18.25
N PHE A 99 10.57 0.82 -17.47
CA PHE A 99 9.37 1.17 -16.70
C PHE A 99 9.67 2.26 -15.67
N LEU A 100 10.72 2.10 -14.87
CA LEU A 100 11.10 3.07 -13.85
C LEU A 100 11.45 4.46 -14.44
N GLU A 101 12.06 4.49 -15.63
CA GLU A 101 12.36 5.74 -16.33
C GLU A 101 11.11 6.40 -16.92
N LYS A 102 10.17 5.61 -17.48
CA LYS A 102 9.00 6.11 -18.21
C LYS A 102 7.78 6.36 -17.31
N ARG A 103 7.68 5.65 -16.19
CA ARG A 103 6.57 5.71 -15.22
C ARG A 103 7.15 5.75 -13.79
N PRO A 104 7.69 6.91 -13.35
CA PRO A 104 8.18 7.05 -11.99
C PRO A 104 7.04 6.88 -10.97
N PRO A 105 7.33 6.37 -9.75
CA PRO A 105 6.29 6.15 -8.74
C PRO A 105 5.61 7.45 -8.30
N ARG A 106 4.32 7.33 -7.93
CA ARG A 106 3.52 8.41 -7.35
C ARG A 106 3.38 8.20 -5.86
N TYR A 107 3.75 9.22 -5.08
CA TYR A 107 3.71 9.26 -3.62
C TYR A 107 2.65 10.24 -3.13
#